data_AF-A0A317HBK1-F1
#
_entry.id   AF-A0A317HBK1-F1
#
_cell.length_a   1.000
_cell.length_b   1.000
_cell.length_c   1.000
_cell.angle_alpha   90.00
_cell.angle_beta   90.00
_cell.angle_gamma   90.00
#
_symmetry.space_group_name_H-M   'P 1'
#
loop_
_entity.id
_entity.type
_entity.pdbx_description
1 polymer ?
#
loop_
_entity_poly.entity_id
_entity_poly.type
_entity_poly.pdbx_seq_one_letter_code
_entity_poly.pdbx_strand_id
1 'polypeptide(L)' 'AESPNATITVDSDDWLKILRGELNAPTAFMGGKLKVSPPSAAMDLMSFQTWFAR' A
#
# COMPACT_ATOMS: atom_id res chain seq x y z
N ALA A 1 17.74 15.07 4.09
CA ALA A 1 16.66 14.31 3.45
C ALA A 1 15.42 14.48 4.30
N GLU A 2 14.27 14.82 3.71
CA GLU A 2 13.01 14.84 4.44
C GLU A 2 12.61 13.41 4.83
N SER A 3 11.99 13.25 5.99
CA SER A 3 11.42 11.97 6.42
C SER A 3 10.24 11.60 5.53
N PRO A 4 10.07 10.33 5.15
CA PRO A 4 8.95 9.93 4.30
C PRO A 4 7.61 10.17 5.02
N ASN A 5 6.62 10.71 4.30
CA ASN A 5 5.25 10.86 4.79
C ASN A 5 4.59 9.50 5.10
N ALA A 6 5.01 8.44 4.40
CA ALA A 6 4.55 7.08 4.60
C ALA A 6 5.65 6.05 4.30
N THR A 7 5.73 5.00 5.10
CA THR A 7 6.56 3.81 4.86
C THR A 7 5.66 2.59 4.71
N ILE A 8 5.85 1.84 3.63
CA ILE A 8 5.12 0.59 3.37
C ILE A 8 6.05 -0.58 3.66
N THR A 9 5.54 -1.59 4.36
CA THR A 9 6.23 -2.87 4.57
C THR A 9 5.35 -4.00 4.04
N VAL A 10 5.92 -4.81 3.15
CA VAL A 10 5.24 -5.90 2.45
C VAL A 10 6.27 -6.94 2.03
N ASP A 11 5.88 -8.21 1.98
CA ASP A 11 6.74 -9.26 1.44
C ASP A 11 6.95 -9.07 -0.07
N SER A 12 8.14 -9.40 -0.57
CA SER A 12 8.50 -9.20 -1.98
C SER A 12 7.54 -9.90 -2.95
N ASP A 13 7.09 -11.11 -2.61
CA ASP A 13 6.16 -11.87 -3.44
C ASP A 13 4.76 -11.24 -3.48
N ASP A 14 4.27 -10.75 -2.35
CA ASP A 14 2.98 -10.07 -2.27
C ASP A 14 3.05 -8.71 -3.01
N TRP A 15 4.18 -8.02 -2.94
CA TRP A 15 4.43 -6.80 -3.72
C TRP A 15 4.36 -7.05 -5.24
N LEU A 16 5.00 -8.11 -5.72
CA LEU A 16 4.94 -8.49 -7.14
C LEU A 16 3.53 -8.84 -7.58
N LYS A 17 2.76 -9.58 -6.76
CA LYS A 17 1.36 -9.90 -7.05
C LYS A 17 0.48 -8.65 -7.11
N ILE A 18 0.72 -7.67 -6.25
CA ILE A 18 0.02 -6.38 -6.28
C ILE A 18 0.32 -5.64 -7.58
N LEU A 19 1.58 -5.55 -7.99
CA LEU A 19 1.98 -4.87 -9.24
C LEU A 19 1.42 -5.54 -10.50
N ARG A 20 1.22 -6.87 -10.46
CA ARG A 20 0.60 -7.63 -11.55
C ARG A 20 -0.93 -7.63 -11.53
N GLY A 21 -1.55 -7.06 -10.49
CA GLY A 21 -3.00 -7.09 -10.29
C GLY A 21 -3.56 -8.44 -9.83
N GLU A 22 -2.69 -9.39 -9.49
CA GLU A 22 -3.06 -10.72 -8.96
C GLU A 22 -3.50 -10.66 -7.48
N LEU A 23 -3.08 -9.60 -6.76
CA LEU A 23 -3.48 -9.32 -5.39
C LEU A 23 -3.97 -7.87 -5.29
N ASN A 24 -5.20 -7.67 -4.80
CA ASN A 24 -5.73 -6.33 -4.58
C ASN A 24 -5.09 -5.68 -3.33
N ALA A 25 -4.55 -4.47 -3.48
CA ALA A 25 -3.82 -3.78 -2.42
C ALA A 25 -4.67 -3.48 -1.16
N PRO A 26 -5.95 -3.02 -1.26
CA PRO A 26 -6.85 -2.93 -0.12
C PRO A 26 -7.04 -4.26 0.62
N THR A 27 -7.24 -5.35 -0.11
CA THR A 27 -7.34 -6.69 0.50
C THR A 27 -6.04 -7.09 1.20
N ALA A 28 -4.88 -6.82 0.60
CA ALA A 28 -3.58 -7.08 1.21
C ALA A 28 -3.35 -6.24 2.48
N PHE A 29 -3.81 -4.98 2.50
CA PHE A 29 -3.74 -4.10 3.65
C PHE A 29 -4.65 -4.57 4.79
N MET A 30 -5.93 -4.81 4.51
CA MET A 30 -6.89 -5.33 5.50
C MET A 30 -6.45 -6.71 6.05
N GLY A 31 -5.79 -7.53 5.23
CA GLY A 31 -5.22 -8.82 5.62
C GLY A 31 -3.87 -8.76 6.33
N GLY A 32 -3.31 -7.56 6.55
CA GLY A 32 -2.05 -7.36 7.27
C GLY A 32 -0.76 -7.71 6.50
N LYS A 33 -0.88 -8.13 5.23
CA LYS A 33 0.24 -8.40 4.31
C LYS A 33 0.95 -7.12 3.87
N LEU A 34 0.20 -6.02 3.79
CA LEU A 34 0.70 -4.69 3.53
C LEU A 34 0.50 -3.85 4.78
N LYS A 35 1.58 -3.29 5.34
CA LYS A 35 1.57 -2.43 6.51
C LYS A 35 1.99 -1.02 6.13
N VAL A 36 1.37 -0.02 6.74
CA VAL A 36 1.67 1.41 6.52
C VAL A 36 2.04 2.07 7.83
N SER A 37 3.09 2.89 7.82
CA SER A 37 3.51 3.71 8.95
C SER A 37 3.71 5.17 8.52
N PRO A 38 3.24 6.15 9.29
CA PRO A 38 2.42 6.03 10.52
C PRO A 38 0.99 5.56 10.22
N PRO A 39 0.21 5.08 11.21
CA PRO A 39 -1.17 4.63 11.00
C PRO A 39 -2.08 5.67 10.31
N SER A 40 -1.80 6.97 10.50
CA SER A 40 -2.52 8.06 9.84
C SER A 40 -2.35 8.07 8.31
N ALA A 41 -1.22 7.56 7.80
CA ALA A 41 -0.96 7.47 6.35
C ALA A 41 -1.73 6.33 5.66
N ALA A 42 -2.43 5.46 6.41
CA ALA A 42 -3.25 4.41 5.82
C ALA A 42 -4.37 4.97 4.92
N MET A 43 -4.95 6.11 5.31
CA MET A 43 -5.99 6.77 4.51
C MET A 43 -5.43 7.33 3.20
N ASP A 44 -4.20 7.83 3.23
CA ASP A 44 -3.51 8.31 2.02
C ASP A 44 -3.28 7.15 1.04
N LEU A 45 -2.89 5.97 1.53
CA LEU A 45 -2.74 4.77 0.69
C LEU A 45 -4.05 4.32 0.06
N MET A 46 -5.17 4.39 0.78
CA MET A 46 -6.48 4.07 0.20
C MET A 46 -6.86 5.05 -0.90
N SER A 47 -6.54 6.34 -0.72
CA SER A 47 -6.78 7.36 -1.75
C SER A 47 -5.84 7.23 -2.96
N PHE A 48 -4.63 6.67 -2.79
CA PHE A 48 -3.64 6.52 -3.86
C PHE A 48 -4.18 5.76 -5.08
N GLN A 49 -5.01 4.73 -4.87
CA GLN A 49 -5.64 3.99 -5.99
C GLN A 49 -6.53 4.88 -6.86
N THR A 50 -7.16 5.91 -6.28
CA THR A 50 -8.02 6.85 -7.01
C THR A 50 -7.23 7.83 -7.88
N TRP A 51 -5.92 8.02 -7.63
CA TRP A 51 -5.10 8.98 -8.36
C TRP A 51 -4.72 8.50 -9.76
N PHE A 52 -4.65 7.18 -9.97
CA PHE A 52 -4.37 6.55 -11.27
C PHE A 52 -5.64 6.14 -12.01
N ALA A 53 -6.82 6.30 -11.40
CA ALA A 53 -8.11 6.04 -12.04
C ALA A 53 -8.53 7.18 -13.00
N ARG A 54 -7.57 7.96 -13.50
CA ARG A 54 -7.77 9.00 -14.53
C ARG A 54 -7.59 8.43 -15.92
#